data_AF-A0A4Y2RRW0-F1
#
_entry.id   AF-A0A4Y2RRW0-F1
#
_cell.length_a   1.000
_cell.length_b   1.000
_cell.length_c   1.000
_cell.angle_alpha   90.00
_cell.angle_beta   90.00
_cell.angle_gamma   90.00
#
_symmetry.space_group_name_H-M   'P 1'
#
loop_
_entity.id
_entity.type
_entity.pdbx_description
1 polymer ?
#
loop_
_entity_poly.entity_id
_entity_poly.type
_entity_poly.pdbx_seq_one_letter_code
_entity_poly.pdbx_strand_id
1 'polypeptide(L)'
;MLLTGLLLKDIHSSKYGSKHIFKVVQSTRHLLDDINDIDPAIERNAFFCHPENMLLATVIDERQNIRESGYRRILKTSTQNQKVKTFRIFKTPSINFDDTDYSQLTDWIKSSPPMMEGLTTESGS
;
A
#
# COMPACT_ATOMS: atom_id res chain seq x y z
N MET A 1 3.76 16.15 -19.60
CA MET A 1 5.01 15.77 -18.91
C MET A 1 5.40 16.63 -17.68
N LEU A 2 4.70 17.74 -17.36
CA LEU A 2 5.02 18.57 -16.17
C LEU A 2 4.09 18.35 -14.95
N LEU A 3 2.92 17.74 -15.11
CA LEU A 3 1.99 17.47 -14.00
C LEU A 3 2.39 16.26 -13.14
N THR A 4 3.03 15.24 -13.74
CA THR A 4 3.43 14.01 -13.02
C THR A 4 4.54 14.29 -11.99
N GLY A 5 5.46 15.21 -12.29
CA GLY A 5 6.54 15.58 -11.39
C GLY A 5 6.11 16.52 -10.24
N LEU A 6 4.98 17.21 -10.36
CA LEU A 6 4.50 18.15 -9.34
C LEU A 6 3.66 17.43 -8.27
N LEU A 7 2.83 16.46 -8.66
CA LEU A 7 2.03 15.65 -7.71
C LEU A 7 2.86 14.71 -6.84
N LEU A 8 4.04 14.28 -7.31
CA LEU A 8 4.95 13.38 -6.56
C LEU A 8 5.87 14.11 -5.58
N LYS A 9 6.17 15.40 -5.81
CA LYS A 9 7.08 16.18 -4.97
C LYS A 9 6.51 16.47 -3.57
N ASP A 10 5.19 16.50 -3.42
CA ASP A 10 4.54 16.77 -2.14
C ASP A 10 4.41 15.53 -1.23
N ILE A 11 4.86 14.35 -1.67
CA ILE A 11 4.85 13.11 -0.86
C ILE A 11 6.07 13.10 0.08
N HIS A 12 6.18 14.10 0.94
CA HIS A 12 7.31 14.25 1.87
C HIS A 12 7.18 13.38 3.15
N SER A 13 6.05 12.72 3.38
CA SER A 13 5.81 11.93 4.60
C SER A 13 5.50 10.47 4.30
N SER A 14 6.43 9.58 4.67
CA SER A 14 6.26 8.12 4.62
C SER A 14 4.99 7.64 5.35
N LYS A 15 4.58 8.38 6.41
CA LYS A 15 3.39 8.07 7.23
C LYS A 15 2.06 8.16 6.45
N TYR A 16 2.00 9.03 5.45
CA TYR A 16 0.80 9.29 4.66
C TYR A 16 0.95 8.92 3.19
N GLY A 17 2.07 8.27 2.84
CA GLY A 17 2.41 7.99 1.45
C GLY A 17 1.31 7.23 0.71
N SER A 18 0.75 6.17 1.31
CA SER A 18 -0.36 5.40 0.72
C SER A 18 -1.63 6.24 0.53
N LYS A 19 -1.96 7.12 1.49
CA LYS A 19 -3.10 8.05 1.37
C LYS A 19 -2.88 9.09 0.27
N HIS A 20 -1.64 9.54 0.08
CA HIS A 20 -1.30 10.46 -1.01
C HIS A 20 -1.41 9.77 -2.37
N ILE A 21 -0.88 8.55 -2.53
CA ILE A 21 -1.05 7.78 -3.78
C ILE A 21 -2.54 7.54 -4.06
N PHE A 22 -3.33 7.19 -3.04
CA PHE A 22 -4.79 7.07 -3.20
C PHE A 22 -5.44 8.36 -3.71
N LYS A 23 -5.06 9.52 -3.17
CA LYS A 23 -5.54 10.82 -3.62
C LYS A 23 -5.13 11.11 -5.07
N VAL A 24 -3.91 10.75 -5.46
CA VAL A 24 -3.45 10.86 -6.85
C VAL A 24 -4.31 10.00 -7.76
N VAL A 25 -4.52 8.71 -7.42
CA VAL A 25 -5.39 7.79 -8.17
C VAL A 25 -6.81 8.33 -8.33
N GLN A 26 -7.40 8.87 -7.25
CA GLN A 26 -8.73 9.49 -7.34
C GLN A 26 -8.75 10.73 -8.23
N SER A 27 -7.70 11.54 -8.18
CA SER A 27 -7.61 12.77 -8.98
C SER A 27 -7.42 12.47 -10.47
N THR A 28 -6.73 11.38 -10.80
CA THR A 28 -6.45 10.98 -12.19
C THR A 28 -7.59 10.19 -12.82
N ARG A 29 -8.53 9.64 -12.03
CA ARG A 29 -9.72 8.91 -12.51
C ARG A 29 -10.58 9.69 -13.50
N HIS A 30 -10.55 11.03 -13.43
CA HIS A 30 -11.33 11.90 -14.31
C HIS A 30 -10.60 12.28 -15.62
N LEU A 31 -9.32 11.94 -15.77
CA LEU A 31 -8.50 12.23 -16.95
C LEU A 31 -8.55 11.06 -17.96
N LEU A 32 -9.75 10.73 -18.46
CA LEU A 32 -10.04 9.56 -19.31
C LEU A 32 -9.09 9.39 -20.51
N ASP A 33 -8.60 10.48 -21.10
CA ASP A 33 -7.72 10.44 -22.28
C ASP A 33 -6.26 10.05 -21.96
N ASP A 34 -5.82 10.23 -20.70
CA ASP A 34 -4.42 10.06 -20.28
C ASP A 34 -4.20 8.88 -19.31
N ILE A 35 -5.27 8.14 -18.93
CA ILE A 35 -5.19 7.04 -17.93
C ILE A 35 -4.15 5.99 -18.33
N ASN A 36 -4.06 5.66 -19.62
CA ASN A 36 -3.12 4.65 -20.14
C ASN A 36 -1.64 5.02 -19.93
N ASP A 37 -1.32 6.32 -19.85
CA ASP A 37 0.04 6.81 -19.59
C ASP A 37 0.28 7.11 -18.10
N ILE A 38 -0.79 7.44 -17.37
CA ILE A 38 -0.74 7.84 -15.97
C ILE A 38 -0.69 6.64 -15.02
N ASP A 39 -1.49 5.61 -15.25
CA ASP A 39 -1.57 4.45 -14.35
C ASP A 39 -0.22 3.72 -14.20
N PRO A 40 0.52 3.43 -15.30
CA PRO A 40 1.86 2.86 -15.18
C PRO A 40 2.84 3.79 -14.45
N ALA A 41 2.68 5.11 -14.59
CA ALA A 41 3.51 6.09 -13.89
C ALA A 41 3.20 6.10 -12.38
N ILE A 42 1.93 5.93 -11.98
CA ILE A 42 1.54 5.80 -10.57
C ILE A 42 2.07 4.49 -9.99
N GLU A 43 1.91 3.36 -10.68
CA GLU A 43 2.36 2.05 -10.22
C GLU A 43 3.89 2.01 -10.04
N ARG A 44 4.65 2.60 -10.97
CA ARG A 44 6.11 2.72 -10.84
C ARG A 44 6.54 3.56 -9.63
N ASN A 45 5.72 4.51 -9.20
CA ASN A 45 5.97 5.37 -8.04
C ASN A 45 5.24 4.91 -6.76
N ALA A 46 4.58 3.76 -6.79
CA ALA A 46 3.81 3.21 -5.68
C ALA A 46 4.66 2.66 -4.52
N PHE A 47 5.94 3.02 -4.42
CA PHE A 47 6.82 2.67 -3.29
C PHE A 47 6.18 2.97 -1.93
N PHE A 48 5.40 4.03 -1.86
CA PHE A 48 4.68 4.44 -0.66
C PHE A 48 3.51 3.53 -0.27
N CYS A 49 3.00 2.73 -1.20
CA CYS A 49 2.00 1.69 -0.96
C CYS A 49 2.64 0.36 -0.55
N HIS A 50 3.94 0.36 -0.22
CA HIS A 50 4.56 -0.84 0.33
C HIS A 50 3.81 -1.27 1.61
N PRO A 51 3.66 -2.57 1.86
CA PRO A 51 2.79 -3.05 2.92
C PRO A 51 3.23 -2.63 4.33
N GLU A 52 4.54 -2.45 4.54
CA GLU A 52 5.07 -1.88 5.79
C GLU A 52 4.57 -0.43 5.98
N ASN A 53 4.60 0.39 4.92
CA ASN A 53 4.12 1.78 4.95
C ASN A 53 2.59 1.84 5.07
N MET A 54 1.86 0.95 4.39
CA MET A 54 0.40 0.82 4.54
C MET A 54 0.00 0.38 5.94
N LEU A 55 0.75 -0.55 6.55
CA LEU A 55 0.52 -0.98 7.93
C LEU A 55 0.73 0.18 8.89
N LEU A 56 1.82 0.95 8.73
CA LEU A 56 2.07 2.17 9.50
C LEU A 56 0.94 3.20 9.34
N ALA A 57 0.48 3.44 8.11
CA ALA A 57 -0.65 4.33 7.84
C ALA A 57 -1.96 3.83 8.46
N THR A 58 -2.13 2.51 8.58
CA THR A 58 -3.30 1.85 9.17
C THR A 58 -3.33 2.00 10.69
N VAL A 59 -2.20 1.81 11.40
CA VAL A 59 -2.18 1.96 12.87
C VAL A 59 -2.30 3.40 13.36
N ILE A 60 -1.90 4.38 12.55
CA ILE A 60 -2.05 5.81 12.88
C ILE A 60 -3.36 6.41 12.34
N ASP A 61 -4.24 5.60 11.76
CA ASP A 61 -5.47 6.10 11.15
C ASP A 61 -6.43 6.70 12.21
N GLU A 62 -7.28 7.63 11.80
CA GLU A 62 -8.26 8.23 12.72
C GLU A 62 -9.42 7.26 12.99
N ARG A 63 -9.76 6.41 12.01
CA ARG A 63 -10.87 5.46 12.08
C ARG A 63 -10.47 4.25 12.94
N GLN A 64 -11.20 4.06 14.04
CA GLN A 64 -10.91 3.00 15.01
C GLN A 64 -10.89 1.59 14.37
N ASN A 65 -11.83 1.29 13.48
CA ASN A 65 -11.90 -0.01 12.80
C ASN A 65 -10.65 -0.30 11.95
N ILE A 66 -10.08 0.72 11.31
CA ILE A 66 -8.86 0.60 10.51
C ILE A 66 -7.67 0.37 11.43
N ARG A 67 -7.52 1.18 12.49
CA ARG A 67 -6.46 1.01 13.49
C ARG A 67 -6.44 -0.37 14.11
N GLU A 68 -7.60 -0.87 14.58
CA GLU A 68 -7.72 -2.20 15.17
C GLU A 68 -7.28 -3.29 14.20
N SER A 69 -7.63 -3.17 12.91
CA SER A 69 -7.17 -4.09 11.87
C SER A 69 -5.64 -4.06 11.72
N GLY A 70 -5.03 -2.87 11.77
CA GLY A 70 -3.57 -2.71 11.78
C GLY A 70 -2.90 -3.38 12.98
N TYR A 71 -3.42 -3.15 14.20
CA TYR A 71 -2.89 -3.77 15.41
C TYR A 71 -3.01 -5.30 15.40
N ARG A 72 -4.16 -5.84 14.97
CA ARG A 72 -4.37 -7.29 14.83
C ARG A 72 -3.35 -7.91 13.88
N ARG A 73 -3.03 -7.24 12.77
CA ARG A 73 -1.99 -7.69 11.82
C ARG A 73 -0.61 -7.69 12.47
N ILE A 74 -0.21 -6.61 13.14
CA ILE A 74 1.08 -6.57 13.87
C ILE A 74 1.19 -7.72 14.87
N LEU A 75 0.13 -7.97 15.65
CA LEU A 75 0.10 -9.05 16.63
C LEU A 75 0.22 -10.43 15.98
N LYS A 76 -0.54 -10.70 14.91
CA LYS A 76 -0.49 -11.97 14.16
C LYS A 76 0.90 -12.20 13.54
N THR A 77 1.53 -11.14 13.08
CA THR A 77 2.85 -11.19 12.46
C THR A 77 3.97 -11.35 13.49
N SER A 78 3.86 -10.70 14.66
CA SER A 78 4.85 -10.78 15.73
C SER A 78 4.90 -12.17 16.38
N THR A 79 3.79 -12.89 16.44
CA THR A 79 3.75 -14.26 16.97
C THR A 79 4.36 -15.28 16.01
N GLN A 80 4.41 -15.00 14.71
CA GLN A 80 4.94 -15.92 13.70
C GLN A 80 6.43 -15.70 13.36
N ASN A 81 6.98 -14.51 13.59
CA ASN A 81 8.32 -14.12 13.10
C ASN A 81 9.53 -14.49 13.97
N GLN A 82 9.41 -15.42 14.93
CA GLN A 82 10.56 -15.76 15.78
C GLN A 82 11.74 -16.43 15.02
N LYS A 83 11.66 -16.73 13.72
CA LYS A 83 12.68 -17.53 13.01
C LYS A 83 13.17 -17.08 11.63
N VAL A 84 12.62 -16.01 11.01
CA VAL A 84 12.92 -15.75 9.60
C VAL A 84 13.87 -14.55 9.42
N LYS A 85 15.13 -14.84 9.11
CA LYS A 85 16.18 -13.85 8.79
C LYS A 85 16.31 -13.75 7.25
N THR A 86 15.24 -13.42 6.54
CA THR A 86 15.27 -13.27 5.08
C THR A 86 15.65 -11.86 4.67
N PHE A 87 16.42 -11.75 3.58
CA PHE A 87 16.72 -10.47 2.94
C PHE A 87 15.42 -9.86 2.37
N ARG A 88 15.20 -8.58 2.65
CA ARG A 88 14.01 -7.85 2.17
C ARG A 88 14.16 -7.56 0.68
N ILE A 89 13.51 -8.33 -0.18
CA ILE A 89 13.43 -8.03 -1.61
C ILE A 89 12.30 -7.03 -1.82
N PHE A 90 12.64 -5.85 -2.31
CA PHE A 90 11.64 -4.86 -2.68
C PHE A 90 10.88 -5.32 -3.93
N LYS A 91 9.56 -5.49 -3.80
CA LYS A 91 8.65 -5.74 -4.91
C LYS A 91 7.76 -4.51 -5.08
N THR A 92 7.60 -4.04 -6.31
CA THR A 92 6.65 -2.96 -6.63
C THR A 92 5.24 -3.46 -6.31
N PRO A 93 4.48 -2.76 -5.46
CA PRO A 93 3.11 -3.13 -5.16
C PRO A 93 2.22 -2.85 -6.38
N SER A 94 1.28 -3.77 -6.64
CA SER A 94 0.28 -3.58 -7.69
C SER A 94 -0.87 -2.75 -7.14
N ILE A 95 -1.22 -1.67 -7.84
CA ILE A 95 -2.22 -0.70 -7.41
C ILE A 95 -3.58 -1.05 -7.99
N ASN A 96 -4.60 -1.12 -7.13
CA ASN A 96 -5.99 -1.20 -7.56
C ASN A 96 -6.56 0.20 -7.79
N PHE A 97 -6.68 0.59 -9.06
CA PHE A 97 -7.15 1.92 -9.46
C PHE A 97 -8.67 2.11 -9.26
N ASP A 98 -9.43 1.03 -9.14
CA ASP A 98 -10.89 1.06 -9.02
C ASP A 98 -11.37 1.26 -7.58
N ASP A 99 -10.50 1.05 -6.59
CA ASP A 99 -10.89 1.05 -5.18
C ASP A 99 -11.40 2.39 -4.66
N THR A 100 -12.24 2.31 -3.62
CA THR A 100 -12.86 3.47 -2.95
C THR A 100 -12.21 3.82 -1.61
N ASP A 101 -11.26 3.01 -1.14
CA ASP A 101 -10.58 3.22 0.13
C ASP A 101 -9.08 2.89 0.01
N TYR A 102 -8.23 3.76 0.57
CA TYR A 102 -6.78 3.58 0.51
C TYR A 102 -6.31 2.29 1.18
N SER A 103 -7.09 1.72 2.11
CA SER A 103 -6.76 0.46 2.78
C SER A 103 -6.87 -0.74 1.84
N GLN A 104 -7.55 -0.62 0.70
CA GLN A 104 -7.66 -1.67 -0.32
C GLN A 104 -6.78 -1.41 -1.56
N LEU A 105 -6.08 -0.27 -1.60
CA LEU A 105 -5.30 0.20 -2.74
C LEU A 105 -4.26 -0.80 -3.28
N THR A 106 -3.83 -1.76 -2.47
CA THR A 106 -2.90 -2.81 -2.88
C THR A 106 -3.34 -4.13 -2.27
N ASP A 107 -3.19 -5.21 -3.05
CA ASP A 107 -3.41 -6.57 -2.56
C ASP A 107 -2.37 -6.96 -1.49
N TRP A 108 -2.79 -6.92 -0.23
CA TRP A 108 -2.01 -7.25 0.96
C TRP A 108 -1.45 -8.69 0.97
N ILE A 109 -2.07 -9.60 0.22
CA ILE A 109 -1.66 -11.02 0.14
C ILE A 109 -0.48 -11.14 -0.83
N LYS A 110 -0.60 -10.49 -1.99
CA LYS A 110 0.42 -10.52 -3.06
C LYS A 110 1.62 -9.62 -2.75
N SER A 111 1.37 -8.49 -2.11
CA SER A 111 2.38 -7.68 -1.44
C SER A 111 2.25 -7.93 0.06
N SER A 112 2.52 -9.14 0.54
CA SER A 112 2.77 -9.26 1.97
C SER A 112 4.16 -8.67 2.26
N PRO A 113 4.32 -7.85 3.30
CA PRO A 113 5.66 -7.46 3.71
C PRO A 113 6.45 -8.74 4.01
N PRO A 114 7.79 -8.73 3.94
CA PRO A 114 8.60 -9.91 4.29
C PRO A 114 8.26 -10.47 5.69
N MET A 115 7.77 -9.59 6.58
CA MET A 115 7.21 -9.95 7.88
C MET A 115 5.97 -10.86 7.79
N MET A 116 5.16 -10.80 6.74
CA MET A 116 3.88 -11.51 6.59
C MET A 116 3.90 -12.65 5.56
N GLU A 117 5.02 -12.95 4.89
CA GLU A 117 5.09 -13.99 3.83
C GLU A 117 4.67 -15.41 4.29
N GLY A 118 4.57 -15.68 5.60
CA GLY A 118 4.08 -16.95 6.17
C GLY A 118 2.58 -16.99 6.53
N LEU A 119 1.80 -15.96 6.18
CA LEU A 119 0.39 -15.83 6.60
C LEU A 119 -0.65 -16.36 5.60
N THR A 120 -0.23 -16.73 4.38
CA THR A 120 -1.14 -16.97 3.24
C THR A 120 -1.51 -18.43 3.02
N THR A 121 -0.98 -19.36 3.81
CA THR A 121 -1.37 -20.79 3.75
C THR A 121 -2.38 -21.10 4.84
N GLU A 122 -3.63 -20.65 4.70
CA GLU A 122 -4.81 -21.23 5.38
C GLU A 122 -6.09 -20.47 4.98
N SER A 123 -6.57 -20.73 3.76
CA SER A 123 -7.99 -20.54 3.40
C SER A 123 -8.41 -21.68 2.49
N GLY A 124 -8.83 -22.78 3.11
CA GLY A 124 -9.27 -24.00 2.45
C GLY A 124 -9.76 -25.02 3.47
N SER A 125 -10.93 -24.74 4.07
CA SER A 125 -11.79 -25.74 4.73
C SER A 125 -13.22 -25.27 4.59
#